data_AF-A0A9Q3S1X7-F1
#
_entry.id   AF-A0A9Q3S1X7-F1
#
_cell.length_a   1.000
_cell.length_b   1.000
_cell.length_c   1.000
_cell.angle_alpha   90.00
_cell.angle_beta   90.00
_cell.angle_gamma   90.00
#
_symmetry.space_group_name_H-M   'P 1'
#
loop_
_entity.id
_entity.type
_entity.pdbx_description
1 polymer ?
#
loop_
_entity_poly.entity_id
_entity_poly.type
_entity_poly.pdbx_seq_one_letter_code
_entity_poly.pdbx_strand_id
1 'polypeptide(L)'
;MTEFISSFWFNQLLPPWKSDGARGWVFVIEVPHEDVQGYLDREFNLAAPDRAPYYYEAFPGRTFGILRFIDHPCFYSGKATEEGRNRIQHKELTWTFPAYRHPVTKDNLVHRDTAVVWIQPFSFDNNSYFMFSSREVLGNETQMAVIDSQEAKGGPGLRVDVGVQGMRKFKPSATSHKIGAFAIEVDNKAKTEDGQKIIESSPDLDRFIGTLSGSVNFAPPPEAEGTLQTGGVSPFAVFQGAIQDTVKQFRDVFDWDVAAYRALVSSRLRYTDVKDPKFYDGKYIDIRLMWSDSLKETFTSFFSVEAPESPPEQEDAVPGYGGGWGDNRIGYPLGKELPKDDLIDWQMPSVKLDVALAISFTANAEISAEGTLFTYGHDGAHAG
;
A
#
# COMPACT_ATOMS: atom_id res chain seq x y z
N MET A 1 -13.57 -32.13 29.38
CA MET A 1 -12.98 -31.92 28.06
C MET A 1 -13.67 -30.69 27.49
N THR A 2 -12.95 -29.62 27.20
CA THR A 2 -13.58 -28.38 26.71
C THR A 2 -13.77 -28.51 25.21
N GLU A 3 -15.01 -28.77 24.78
CA GLU A 3 -15.35 -28.59 23.37
C GLU A 3 -15.22 -27.11 23.05
N PHE A 4 -14.24 -26.75 22.23
CA PHE A 4 -14.29 -25.49 21.53
C PHE A 4 -15.51 -25.55 20.61
N ILE A 5 -16.56 -24.79 20.94
CA ILE A 5 -17.63 -24.46 20.01
C ILE A 5 -16.93 -24.05 18.70
N SER A 6 -17.32 -24.66 17.58
CA SER A 6 -16.74 -24.41 16.26
C SER A 6 -17.06 -22.98 15.81
N SER A 7 -16.33 -22.03 16.38
CA SER A 7 -16.69 -20.63 16.38
C SER A 7 -16.46 -20.03 15.01
N PHE A 8 -17.40 -19.18 14.60
CA PHE A 8 -17.46 -18.41 13.35
C PHE A 8 -16.10 -17.92 12.83
N TRP A 9 -15.21 -17.52 13.75
CA TRP A 9 -13.90 -16.94 13.53
C TRP A 9 -12.90 -17.76 12.69
N PHE A 10 -12.79 -19.08 12.87
CA PHE A 10 -11.64 -19.85 12.36
C PHE A 10 -11.53 -19.93 10.82
N ASN A 11 -12.64 -19.78 10.09
CA ASN A 11 -12.68 -19.99 8.64
C ASN A 11 -12.71 -18.71 7.80
N GLN A 12 -12.97 -17.54 8.41
CA GLN A 12 -13.38 -16.35 7.65
C GLN A 12 -12.26 -15.70 6.84
N LEU A 13 -11.01 -15.84 7.29
CA LEU A 13 -9.85 -15.14 6.72
C LEU A 13 -8.59 -16.02 6.61
N LEU A 14 -8.74 -17.28 6.22
CA LEU A 14 -7.62 -18.05 5.65
C LEU A 14 -7.56 -17.84 4.13
N PRO A 15 -6.38 -17.52 3.54
CA PRO A 15 -6.27 -17.32 2.09
C PRO A 15 -6.42 -18.64 1.31
N PRO A 16 -6.80 -18.64 0.02
CA PRO A 16 -6.99 -17.47 -0.83
C PRO A 16 -8.17 -16.61 -0.37
N TRP A 17 -7.95 -15.31 -0.25
CA TRP A 17 -9.04 -14.34 -0.04
C TRP A 17 -9.54 -13.85 -1.39
N LYS A 18 -10.83 -13.55 -1.47
CA LYS A 18 -11.51 -13.09 -2.68
C LYS A 18 -12.32 -11.83 -2.37
N SER A 19 -12.39 -10.92 -3.33
CA SER A 19 -13.26 -9.75 -3.29
C SER A 19 -14.09 -9.68 -4.57
N ASP A 20 -15.42 -9.76 -4.44
CA ASP A 20 -16.34 -9.54 -5.56
C ASP A 20 -16.50 -8.02 -5.77
N GLY A 21 -16.25 -7.53 -6.98
CA GLY A 21 -16.56 -6.13 -7.37
C GLY A 21 -15.82 -5.03 -6.60
N ALA A 22 -14.54 -5.24 -6.26
CA ALA A 22 -13.68 -4.23 -5.65
C ALA A 22 -13.54 -2.98 -6.54
N ARG A 23 -13.63 -1.79 -5.93
CA ARG A 23 -13.46 -0.49 -6.59
C ARG A 23 -12.06 0.04 -6.27
N GLY A 24 -11.17 -0.01 -7.26
CA GLY A 24 -9.76 0.36 -7.09
C GLY A 24 -9.42 1.73 -7.67
N TRP A 25 -8.59 2.47 -6.93
CA TRP A 25 -7.88 3.66 -7.35
C TRP A 25 -6.38 3.49 -7.08
N VAL A 26 -5.57 3.83 -8.09
CA VAL A 26 -4.13 3.57 -8.17
C VAL A 26 -3.44 4.89 -8.50
N PHE A 27 -2.53 5.34 -7.65
CA PHE A 27 -1.79 6.59 -7.81
C PHE A 27 -0.30 6.28 -7.93
N VAL A 28 0.26 6.54 -9.11
CA VAL A 28 1.69 6.33 -9.41
C VAL A 28 2.45 7.58 -9.00
N ILE A 29 3.44 7.41 -8.10
CA ILE A 29 4.17 8.49 -7.42
C ILE A 29 5.67 8.23 -7.64
N GLU A 30 6.44 9.26 -8.03
CA GLU A 30 7.90 9.14 -8.21
C GLU A 30 8.59 8.94 -6.85
N VAL A 31 9.58 8.05 -6.79
CA VAL A 31 10.34 7.74 -5.58
C VAL A 31 11.84 7.67 -5.93
N PRO A 32 12.71 8.41 -5.21
CA PRO A 32 14.16 8.24 -5.24
C PRO A 32 14.59 6.78 -5.09
N HIS A 33 15.54 6.37 -5.92
CA HIS A 33 16.09 5.01 -5.94
C HIS A 33 16.79 4.67 -4.62
N GLU A 34 17.41 5.67 -4.00
CA GLU A 34 18.14 5.59 -2.73
C GLU A 34 17.25 5.31 -1.51
N ASP A 35 15.99 5.79 -1.45
CA ASP A 35 15.06 5.40 -0.38
C ASP A 35 14.60 3.95 -0.56
N VAL A 36 14.22 3.60 -1.80
CA VAL A 36 13.77 2.24 -2.14
C VAL A 36 14.88 1.22 -1.85
N GLN A 37 16.10 1.47 -2.31
CA GLN A 37 17.25 0.61 -2.04
C GLN A 37 17.63 0.63 -0.56
N GLY A 38 17.64 1.79 0.10
CA GLY A 38 17.94 1.90 1.54
C GLY A 38 16.96 1.14 2.43
N TYR A 39 15.68 1.07 2.04
CA TYR A 39 14.69 0.21 2.69
C TYR A 39 14.92 -1.28 2.39
N LEU A 40 15.16 -1.64 1.13
CA LEU A 40 15.50 -3.02 0.75
C LEU A 40 16.74 -3.52 1.50
N ASP A 41 17.75 -2.68 1.66
CA ASP A 41 18.98 -3.02 2.38
C ASP A 41 18.76 -3.18 3.88
N ARG A 42 17.88 -2.37 4.48
CA ARG A 42 17.59 -2.39 5.92
C ARG A 42 16.58 -3.46 6.34
N GLU A 43 15.63 -3.86 5.50
CA GLU A 43 14.61 -4.85 5.88
C GLU A 43 14.78 -6.23 5.18
N PHE A 44 15.30 -6.27 3.94
CA PHE A 44 15.37 -7.49 3.12
C PHE A 44 16.79 -8.04 2.91
N ASN A 45 17.82 -7.19 2.75
CA ASN A 45 19.18 -7.64 2.43
C ASN A 45 20.12 -7.74 3.66
N LEU A 46 19.62 -7.51 4.87
CA LEU A 46 20.42 -7.48 6.10
C LEU A 46 21.42 -8.65 6.19
N ALA A 47 22.65 -8.31 6.56
CA ALA A 47 23.72 -9.27 6.72
C ALA A 47 23.82 -9.74 8.17
N ALA A 48 23.74 -11.07 8.34
CA ALA A 48 23.96 -11.83 9.57
C ALA A 48 22.83 -11.78 10.64
N PRO A 49 22.75 -12.79 11.54
CA PRO A 49 23.38 -14.10 11.39
C PRO A 49 22.83 -14.88 10.18
N ASP A 50 21.50 -14.85 10.00
CA ASP A 50 20.78 -15.69 9.05
C ASP A 50 20.42 -14.88 7.79
N ARG A 51 21.34 -14.76 6.82
CA ARG A 51 21.04 -14.05 5.56
C ARG A 51 20.02 -14.84 4.73
N ALA A 52 18.98 -14.17 4.24
CA ALA A 52 18.02 -14.77 3.31
C ALA A 52 18.71 -15.22 2.00
N PRO A 53 18.21 -16.28 1.32
CA PRO A 53 18.76 -16.79 0.06
C PRO A 53 18.39 -15.92 -1.16
N TYR A 54 18.20 -14.62 -0.94
CA TYR A 54 17.78 -13.63 -1.93
C TYR A 54 18.53 -12.31 -1.73
N TYR A 55 18.63 -11.53 -2.79
CA TYR A 55 19.06 -10.14 -2.79
C TYR A 55 18.04 -9.31 -3.55
N TYR A 56 17.62 -8.20 -2.97
CA TYR A 56 16.61 -7.30 -3.48
C TYR A 56 17.25 -5.99 -3.96
N GLU A 57 16.94 -5.61 -5.19
CA GLU A 57 17.51 -4.45 -5.87
C GLU A 57 16.39 -3.54 -6.39
N ALA A 58 16.49 -2.24 -6.11
CA ALA A 58 15.57 -1.23 -6.62
C ALA A 58 15.73 -1.06 -8.15
N PHE A 59 14.66 -0.65 -8.84
CA PHE A 59 14.72 -0.47 -10.29
C PHE A 59 15.71 0.65 -10.69
N PRO A 60 16.49 0.49 -11.77
CA PRO A 60 17.58 1.40 -12.11
C PRO A 60 17.10 2.72 -12.71
N GLY A 61 17.51 3.82 -12.08
CA GLY A 61 17.08 5.18 -12.40
C GLY A 61 15.87 5.59 -11.55
N ARG A 62 15.00 6.43 -12.09
CA ARG A 62 13.77 6.84 -11.41
C ARG A 62 12.86 5.64 -11.16
N THR A 63 12.53 5.43 -9.89
CA THR A 63 11.57 4.42 -9.47
C THR A 63 10.22 5.09 -9.25
N PHE A 64 9.14 4.32 -9.36
CA PHE A 64 7.81 4.77 -8.94
C PHE A 64 7.24 3.77 -7.95
N GLY A 65 6.59 4.29 -6.91
CA GLY A 65 5.70 3.52 -6.07
C GLY A 65 4.26 3.73 -6.50
N ILE A 66 3.38 2.89 -5.97
CA ILE A 66 1.94 2.95 -6.16
C ILE A 66 1.28 3.03 -4.79
N LEU A 67 0.53 4.11 -4.56
CA LEU A 67 -0.44 4.20 -3.50
C LEU A 67 -1.79 3.70 -4.04
N ARG A 68 -2.37 2.67 -3.42
CA ARG A 68 -3.61 2.02 -3.86
C ARG A 68 -4.69 2.25 -2.81
N PHE A 69 -5.78 2.90 -3.17
CA PHE A 69 -7.01 2.90 -2.38
C PHE A 69 -7.97 1.88 -2.99
N ILE A 70 -8.52 0.96 -2.18
CA ILE A 70 -9.49 -0.02 -2.64
C ILE A 70 -10.66 -0.12 -1.67
N ASP A 71 -11.88 0.00 -2.20
CA ASP A 71 -13.12 -0.34 -1.50
C ASP A 71 -13.50 -1.79 -1.85
N HIS A 72 -13.65 -2.63 -0.83
CA HIS A 72 -14.00 -4.05 -0.94
C HIS A 72 -15.44 -4.25 -0.45
N PRO A 73 -16.46 -4.09 -1.32
CA PRO A 73 -17.86 -4.20 -0.93
C PRO A 73 -18.30 -5.65 -0.65
N CYS A 74 -17.45 -6.63 -0.92
CA CYS A 74 -17.72 -8.04 -0.65
C CYS A 74 -16.44 -8.90 -0.59
N PHE A 75 -15.80 -8.95 0.57
CA PHE A 75 -14.56 -9.70 0.80
C PHE A 75 -14.81 -10.99 1.61
N TYR A 76 -14.15 -12.09 1.26
CA TYR A 76 -14.34 -13.40 1.93
C TYR A 76 -13.18 -14.38 1.73
N SER A 77 -13.06 -15.36 2.63
CA SER A 77 -12.19 -16.54 2.46
C SER A 77 -12.74 -17.47 1.36
N GLY A 78 -11.92 -17.76 0.36
CA GLY A 78 -12.18 -18.79 -0.66
C GLY A 78 -12.07 -20.22 -0.14
N LYS A 79 -11.79 -20.42 1.15
CA LYS A 79 -11.88 -21.71 1.88
C LYS A 79 -13.16 -21.84 2.70
N ALA A 80 -14.05 -20.84 2.69
CA ALA A 80 -15.34 -20.93 3.38
C ALA A 80 -16.25 -21.99 2.72
N THR A 81 -16.71 -22.97 3.51
CA THR A 81 -17.50 -24.13 3.03
C THR A 81 -19.02 -23.93 3.06
N GLU A 82 -19.50 -22.77 3.52
CA GLU A 82 -20.92 -22.39 3.50
C GLU A 82 -21.09 -21.11 2.67
N GLU A 83 -21.93 -21.16 1.64
CA GLU A 83 -22.26 -19.98 0.83
C GLU A 83 -23.01 -18.90 1.64
N GLY A 84 -22.75 -17.63 1.33
CA GLY A 84 -23.50 -16.49 1.87
C GLY A 84 -23.19 -16.10 3.32
N ARG A 85 -22.45 -16.92 4.08
CA ARG A 85 -21.88 -16.57 5.38
C ARG A 85 -20.40 -16.22 5.22
N ASN A 86 -19.83 -15.44 6.15
CA ASN A 86 -18.42 -15.01 6.15
C ASN A 86 -18.01 -14.01 5.03
N ARG A 87 -18.94 -13.15 4.58
CA ARG A 87 -18.62 -11.97 3.75
C ARG A 87 -18.50 -10.73 4.64
N ILE A 88 -17.40 -9.99 4.50
CA ILE A 88 -17.14 -8.71 5.18
C ILE A 88 -17.04 -7.56 4.16
N GLN A 89 -17.03 -6.33 4.66
CA GLN A 89 -16.66 -5.14 3.91
C GLN A 89 -15.46 -4.48 4.60
N HIS A 90 -14.55 -3.93 3.80
CA HIS A 90 -13.43 -3.13 4.28
C HIS A 90 -12.96 -2.16 3.19
N LYS A 91 -12.14 -1.17 3.58
CA LYS A 91 -11.41 -0.31 2.67
C LYS A 91 -9.94 -0.34 3.08
N GLU A 92 -9.05 -0.49 2.12
CA GLU A 92 -7.60 -0.43 2.35
C GLU A 92 -6.95 0.76 1.62
N LEU A 93 -5.86 1.26 2.21
CA LEU A 93 -4.87 2.12 1.56
C LEU A 93 -3.50 1.42 1.66
N THR A 94 -2.94 0.94 0.55
CA THR A 94 -1.68 0.18 0.53
C THR A 94 -0.62 0.91 -0.28
N TRP A 95 0.63 0.92 0.21
CA TRP A 95 1.78 1.46 -0.53
C TRP A 95 2.67 0.33 -1.00
N THR A 96 2.98 0.30 -2.30
CA THR A 96 3.82 -0.74 -2.89
C THR A 96 4.74 -0.22 -3.98
N PHE A 97 5.99 -0.71 -4.04
CA PHE A 97 6.92 -0.46 -5.15
C PHE A 97 7.49 -1.79 -5.68
N PRO A 98 7.94 -1.86 -6.94
CA PRO A 98 8.59 -3.05 -7.46
C PRO A 98 10.07 -3.12 -7.08
N ALA A 99 10.58 -4.34 -6.95
CA ALA A 99 11.98 -4.64 -6.79
C ALA A 99 12.37 -5.86 -7.65
N TYR A 100 13.64 -5.94 -8.03
CA TYR A 100 14.23 -7.16 -8.55
C TYR A 100 14.64 -8.06 -7.38
N ARG A 101 14.10 -9.29 -7.34
CA ARG A 101 14.53 -10.34 -6.41
C ARG A 101 15.42 -11.33 -7.15
N HIS A 102 16.69 -11.34 -6.78
CA HIS A 102 17.70 -12.26 -7.31
C HIS A 102 17.96 -13.40 -6.31
N PRO A 103 17.98 -14.67 -6.73
CA PRO A 103 18.43 -15.77 -5.88
C PRO A 103 19.92 -15.60 -5.50
N VAL A 104 20.28 -15.93 -4.26
CA VAL A 104 21.67 -15.92 -3.79
C VAL A 104 22.13 -17.34 -3.51
N THR A 105 23.29 -17.72 -4.06
CA THR A 105 23.89 -19.04 -3.88
C THR A 105 24.54 -19.19 -2.50
N LYS A 106 24.86 -20.44 -2.10
CA LYS A 106 25.51 -20.72 -0.79
C LYS A 106 26.91 -20.10 -0.65
N ASP A 107 27.56 -19.81 -1.76
CA ASP A 107 28.83 -19.08 -1.88
C ASP A 107 28.65 -17.56 -2.06
N ASN A 108 27.44 -17.04 -1.76
CA ASN A 108 27.06 -15.62 -1.79
C ASN A 108 27.12 -14.95 -3.18
N LEU A 109 27.05 -15.71 -4.27
CA LEU A 109 26.93 -15.15 -5.62
C LEU A 109 25.46 -14.86 -5.95
N VAL A 110 25.21 -13.69 -6.54
CA VAL A 110 23.89 -13.29 -7.02
C VAL A 110 23.63 -13.98 -8.37
N HIS A 111 22.55 -14.76 -8.46
CA HIS A 111 22.17 -15.47 -9.68
C HIS A 111 21.46 -14.54 -10.67
N ARG A 112 21.52 -14.88 -11.97
CA ARG A 112 20.91 -14.07 -13.05
C ARG A 112 19.41 -14.31 -13.26
N ASP A 113 18.81 -15.23 -12.52
CA ASP A 113 17.39 -15.58 -12.64
C ASP A 113 16.53 -14.59 -11.82
N THR A 114 16.51 -13.35 -12.27
CA THR A 114 15.81 -12.25 -11.60
C THR A 114 14.29 -12.39 -11.73
N ALA A 115 13.58 -12.35 -10.61
CA ALA A 115 12.15 -12.14 -10.57
C ALA A 115 11.83 -10.66 -10.30
N VAL A 116 10.74 -10.14 -10.86
CA VAL A 116 10.14 -8.88 -10.34
C VAL A 116 9.12 -9.25 -9.28
N VAL A 117 9.19 -8.56 -8.15
CA VAL A 117 8.27 -8.69 -7.03
C VAL A 117 7.85 -7.29 -6.56
N TRP A 118 6.68 -7.21 -5.93
CA TRP A 118 6.21 -6.01 -5.26
C TRP A 118 6.52 -6.09 -3.78
N ILE A 119 6.98 -5.00 -3.20
CA ILE A 119 7.21 -4.85 -1.77
C ILE A 119 6.07 -4.02 -1.20
N GLN A 120 5.46 -4.45 -0.09
CA GLN A 120 4.46 -3.66 0.64
C GLN A 120 4.98 -3.27 2.03
N PRO A 121 5.61 -2.08 2.20
CA PRO A 121 6.15 -1.67 3.48
C PRO A 121 5.10 -1.36 4.54
N PHE A 122 3.95 -0.82 4.13
CA PHE A 122 2.84 -0.52 5.03
C PHE A 122 1.49 -0.58 4.32
N SER A 123 0.45 -0.71 5.14
CA SER A 123 -0.93 -0.59 4.71
C SER A 123 -1.80 -0.03 5.84
N PHE A 124 -2.92 0.58 5.48
CA PHE A 124 -3.98 0.99 6.40
C PHE A 124 -5.26 0.29 6.01
N ASP A 125 -6.01 -0.20 6.99
CA ASP A 125 -7.29 -0.87 6.76
C ASP A 125 -8.31 -0.53 7.85
N ASN A 126 -9.59 -0.44 7.47
CA ASN A 126 -10.67 -0.09 8.40
C ASN A 126 -11.39 -1.30 9.05
N ASN A 127 -10.89 -2.52 8.87
CA ASN A 127 -11.47 -3.75 9.39
C ASN A 127 -10.43 -4.57 10.20
N SER A 128 -10.65 -4.65 11.52
CA SER A 128 -9.72 -5.29 12.45
C SER A 128 -9.40 -6.75 12.13
N TYR A 129 -10.31 -7.47 11.46
CA TYR A 129 -10.10 -8.88 11.11
C TYR A 129 -9.16 -9.04 9.92
N PHE A 130 -9.32 -8.21 8.86
CA PHE A 130 -8.38 -8.19 7.75
C PHE A 130 -7.02 -7.66 8.19
N MET A 131 -6.97 -6.55 8.94
CA MET A 131 -5.74 -6.03 9.54
C MET A 131 -4.95 -7.11 10.32
N PHE A 132 -5.61 -7.89 11.17
CA PHE A 132 -4.97 -8.98 11.92
C PHE A 132 -4.51 -10.11 10.99
N SER A 133 -5.37 -10.58 10.09
CA SER A 133 -5.06 -11.73 9.22
C SER A 133 -3.99 -11.41 8.16
N SER A 134 -3.95 -10.16 7.69
CA SER A 134 -2.94 -9.64 6.76
C SER A 134 -1.55 -9.58 7.41
N ARG A 135 -1.46 -9.14 8.68
CA ARG A 135 -0.24 -9.24 9.50
C ARG A 135 0.16 -10.70 9.75
N GLU A 136 -0.77 -11.53 10.22
CA GLU A 136 -0.43 -12.87 10.70
C GLU A 136 -0.12 -13.86 9.57
N VAL A 137 -0.81 -13.77 8.43
CA VAL A 137 -0.67 -14.74 7.33
C VAL A 137 0.21 -14.22 6.20
N LEU A 138 0.18 -12.91 5.89
CA LEU A 138 0.95 -12.33 4.79
C LEU A 138 2.12 -11.44 5.24
N GLY A 139 2.33 -11.20 6.54
CA GLY A 139 3.41 -10.33 7.01
C GLY A 139 3.29 -8.85 6.63
N ASN A 140 2.15 -8.41 6.08
CA ASN A 140 1.93 -7.00 5.76
C ASN A 140 1.79 -6.18 7.05
N GLU A 141 2.55 -5.10 7.21
CA GLU A 141 2.36 -4.16 8.33
C GLU A 141 1.12 -3.26 8.14
N THR A 142 -0.04 -3.91 8.24
CA THR A 142 -1.37 -3.31 8.11
C THR A 142 -1.79 -2.67 9.43
N GLN A 143 -1.93 -1.36 9.48
CA GLN A 143 -2.41 -0.63 10.65
C GLN A 143 -3.93 -0.41 10.61
N MET A 144 -4.58 -0.38 11.77
CA MET A 144 -6.00 -0.06 11.87
C MET A 144 -6.20 1.45 11.66
N ALA A 145 -7.09 1.82 10.73
CA ALA A 145 -7.41 3.21 10.43
C ALA A 145 -8.94 3.46 10.40
N VAL A 146 -9.31 4.73 10.50
CA VAL A 146 -10.58 5.23 9.98
C VAL A 146 -10.33 5.60 8.52
N ILE A 147 -11.06 4.99 7.60
CA ILE A 147 -10.98 5.29 6.16
C ILE A 147 -12.39 5.65 5.68
N ASP A 148 -12.66 6.94 5.50
CA ASP A 148 -13.85 7.40 4.77
C ASP A 148 -13.52 7.62 3.30
N SER A 149 -14.50 7.43 2.42
CA SER A 149 -14.35 7.77 1.00
C SER A 149 -15.69 8.11 0.34
N GLN A 150 -15.64 9.05 -0.60
CA GLN A 150 -16.80 9.57 -1.31
C GLN A 150 -16.44 9.70 -2.79
N GLU A 151 -17.05 8.88 -3.65
CA GLU A 151 -16.86 8.93 -5.11
C GLU A 151 -18.09 9.56 -5.81
N ALA A 152 -17.84 10.44 -6.77
CA ALA A 152 -18.83 11.24 -7.47
C ALA A 152 -19.62 10.41 -8.49
N LYS A 153 -20.95 10.31 -8.31
CA LYS A 153 -21.83 9.54 -9.19
C LYS A 153 -21.75 10.04 -10.65
N GLY A 154 -21.14 9.23 -11.51
CA GLY A 154 -20.96 9.53 -12.94
C GLY A 154 -19.82 10.49 -13.27
N GLY A 155 -19.01 10.89 -12.27
CA GLY A 155 -17.86 11.78 -12.45
C GLY A 155 -16.51 11.07 -12.23
N PRO A 156 -15.41 11.84 -12.24
CA PRO A 156 -14.08 11.38 -11.83
C PRO A 156 -13.81 11.63 -10.34
N GLY A 157 -14.64 12.43 -9.68
CA GLY A 157 -14.33 12.98 -8.36
C GLY A 157 -14.25 11.91 -7.29
N LEU A 158 -13.19 11.95 -6.50
CA LEU A 158 -12.97 11.08 -5.35
C LEU A 158 -12.48 11.93 -4.19
N ARG A 159 -12.94 11.63 -2.99
CA ARG A 159 -12.33 12.01 -1.72
C ARG A 159 -12.02 10.73 -0.95
N VAL A 160 -10.83 10.59 -0.37
CA VAL A 160 -10.48 9.56 0.62
C VAL A 160 -9.75 10.23 1.78
N ASP A 161 -10.24 9.99 2.99
CA ASP A 161 -9.63 10.49 4.23
C ASP A 161 -9.21 9.31 5.10
N VAL A 162 -7.93 9.25 5.46
CA VAL A 162 -7.36 8.23 6.34
C VAL A 162 -6.89 8.87 7.64
N GLY A 163 -7.46 8.44 8.77
CA GLY A 163 -7.03 8.83 10.11
C GLY A 163 -6.62 7.63 10.95
N VAL A 164 -5.58 7.79 11.78
CA VAL A 164 -4.94 6.72 12.57
C VAL A 164 -4.86 7.11 14.04
N GLN A 165 -4.64 6.15 14.94
CA GLN A 165 -4.27 6.46 16.32
C GLN A 165 -2.78 6.83 16.40
N GLY A 166 -2.46 8.02 16.91
CA GLY A 166 -1.08 8.48 17.02
C GLY A 166 -0.92 9.78 17.80
N MET A 167 0.22 10.44 17.63
CA MET A 167 0.60 11.68 18.29
C MET A 167 1.12 12.68 17.26
N ARG A 168 0.47 13.86 17.19
CA ARG A 168 0.92 15.00 16.37
C ARG A 168 2.37 15.42 16.67
N LYS A 169 2.68 15.64 17.95
CA LYS A 169 4.01 16.02 18.46
C LYS A 169 4.33 15.18 19.71
N PHE A 170 5.46 14.49 19.72
CA PHE A 170 5.88 13.63 20.82
C PHE A 170 6.42 14.46 21.98
N LYS A 171 5.82 14.29 23.16
CA LYS A 171 6.27 14.88 24.43
C LYS A 171 5.87 13.96 25.59
N PRO A 172 6.50 14.03 26.77
CA PRO A 172 6.20 13.12 27.89
C PRO A 172 4.75 13.14 28.40
N SER A 173 3.96 14.17 28.04
CA SER A 173 2.53 14.30 28.33
C SER A 173 1.62 14.14 27.10
N ALA A 174 2.13 13.61 25.99
CA ALA A 174 1.32 13.35 24.79
C ALA A 174 0.45 12.11 24.96
N THR A 175 -0.87 12.28 24.86
CA THR A 175 -1.82 11.18 24.76
C THR A 175 -2.02 10.78 23.30
N SER A 176 -2.04 9.49 22.99
CA SER A 176 -2.47 9.02 21.68
C SER A 176 -3.93 9.38 21.44
N HIS A 177 -4.23 9.88 20.25
CA HIS A 177 -5.58 10.23 19.79
C HIS A 177 -5.68 9.98 18.28
N LYS A 178 -6.88 10.12 17.71
CA LYS A 178 -7.00 10.03 16.25
C LYS A 178 -6.36 11.27 15.62
N ILE A 179 -5.47 11.06 14.66
CA ILE A 179 -4.81 12.09 13.85
C ILE A 179 -5.01 11.78 12.37
N GLY A 180 -5.02 12.81 11.52
CA GLY A 180 -4.99 12.61 10.07
C GLY A 180 -3.70 11.90 9.64
N ALA A 181 -3.77 11.11 8.56
CA ALA A 181 -2.62 10.46 7.95
C ALA A 181 -2.52 10.81 6.45
N PHE A 182 -3.59 10.52 5.69
CA PHE A 182 -3.69 10.84 4.27
C PHE A 182 -5.00 11.58 3.99
N ALA A 183 -4.94 12.59 3.13
CA ALA A 183 -6.10 13.16 2.46
C ALA A 183 -5.86 13.10 0.94
N ILE A 184 -6.81 12.54 0.19
CA ILE A 184 -6.72 12.30 -1.25
C ILE A 184 -7.95 12.93 -1.91
N GLU A 185 -7.75 13.88 -2.82
CA GLU A 185 -8.82 14.39 -3.69
C GLU A 185 -8.46 14.29 -5.19
N VAL A 186 -9.45 13.89 -5.98
CA VAL A 186 -9.42 13.93 -7.45
C VAL A 186 -10.42 15.01 -7.89
N ASP A 187 -9.99 16.02 -8.65
CA ASP A 187 -10.89 17.11 -9.08
C ASP A 187 -12.06 16.55 -9.88
N ASN A 188 -13.29 16.98 -9.57
CA ASN A 188 -14.49 16.69 -10.35
C ASN A 188 -14.39 17.14 -11.82
N LYS A 189 -13.45 18.04 -12.15
CA LYS A 189 -13.11 18.47 -13.51
C LYS A 189 -12.08 17.58 -14.23
N ALA A 190 -11.48 16.61 -13.55
CA ALA A 190 -10.51 15.69 -14.16
C ALA A 190 -11.12 15.00 -15.38
N LYS A 191 -10.38 14.95 -16.49
CA LYS A 191 -10.83 14.26 -17.68
C LYS A 191 -10.18 12.89 -17.71
N THR A 192 -10.94 11.87 -18.11
CA THR A 192 -10.31 10.63 -18.57
C THR A 192 -9.49 10.98 -19.80
N GLU A 193 -8.18 10.86 -19.71
CA GLU A 193 -7.27 11.08 -20.83
C GLU A 193 -6.88 9.73 -21.46
N ASP A 194 -6.18 9.78 -22.58
CA ASP A 194 -5.63 8.57 -23.22
C ASP A 194 -4.43 8.09 -22.39
N GLY A 195 -4.60 6.98 -21.68
CA GLY A 195 -3.57 6.45 -20.76
C GLY A 195 -2.22 6.21 -21.45
N GLN A 196 -2.23 5.77 -22.71
CA GLN A 196 -1.01 5.58 -23.48
C GLN A 196 -0.27 6.91 -23.70
N LYS A 197 -0.99 8.01 -23.93
CA LYS A 197 -0.38 9.35 -24.10
C LYS A 197 0.18 9.92 -22.79
N ILE A 198 -0.42 9.62 -21.64
CA ILE A 198 0.19 9.99 -20.34
C ILE A 198 1.50 9.23 -20.16
N ILE A 199 1.49 7.92 -20.40
CA ILE A 199 2.67 7.05 -20.26
C ILE A 199 3.80 7.51 -21.21
N GLU A 200 3.50 7.68 -22.50
CA GLU A 200 4.45 8.18 -23.52
C GLU A 200 4.97 9.60 -23.26
N SER A 201 4.29 10.40 -22.43
CA SER A 201 4.76 11.76 -22.09
C SER A 201 5.95 11.79 -21.13
N SER A 202 6.25 10.67 -20.46
CA SER A 202 7.39 10.53 -19.55
C SER A 202 8.14 9.22 -19.82
N PRO A 203 9.38 9.27 -20.38
CA PRO A 203 10.18 8.08 -20.66
C PRO A 203 10.49 7.21 -19.42
N ASP A 204 10.48 7.83 -18.23
CA ASP A 204 10.64 7.11 -16.95
C ASP A 204 9.36 6.31 -16.60
N LEU A 205 8.18 6.89 -16.85
CA LEU A 205 6.89 6.23 -16.64
C LEU A 205 6.63 5.12 -17.67
N ASP A 206 6.99 5.34 -18.94
CA ASP A 206 6.98 4.30 -19.98
C ASP A 206 7.89 3.13 -19.63
N ARG A 207 9.14 3.40 -19.19
CA ARG A 207 10.03 2.35 -18.68
C ARG A 207 9.43 1.60 -17.51
N PHE A 208 8.81 2.30 -16.55
CA PHE A 208 8.17 1.68 -15.39
C PHE A 208 7.03 0.73 -15.80
N ILE A 209 6.03 1.22 -16.55
CA ILE A 209 4.89 0.40 -17.00
C ILE A 209 5.35 -0.73 -17.94
N GLY A 210 6.32 -0.48 -18.81
CA GLY A 210 6.92 -1.47 -19.70
C GLY A 210 7.66 -2.58 -18.95
N THR A 211 8.47 -2.23 -17.94
CA THR A 211 9.19 -3.21 -17.10
C THR A 211 8.22 -4.07 -16.29
N LEU A 212 7.19 -3.46 -15.72
CA LEU A 212 6.14 -4.16 -14.99
C LEU A 212 5.32 -5.09 -15.89
N SER A 213 5.01 -4.67 -17.11
CA SER A 213 4.26 -5.50 -18.06
C SER A 213 5.11 -6.61 -18.68
N GLY A 214 6.41 -6.39 -18.89
CA GLY A 214 7.33 -7.37 -19.46
C GLY A 214 7.83 -8.44 -18.46
N SER A 215 7.63 -8.23 -17.16
CA SER A 215 8.05 -9.16 -16.10
C SER A 215 6.93 -10.02 -15.52
N VAL A 216 5.66 -9.67 -15.77
CA VAL A 216 4.54 -10.60 -15.59
C VAL A 216 4.57 -11.60 -16.75
N ASN A 217 4.96 -12.84 -16.45
CA ASN A 217 4.87 -13.93 -17.43
C ASN A 217 3.40 -14.16 -17.81
N PHE A 218 3.02 -13.69 -19.01
CA PHE A 218 1.70 -13.93 -19.61
C PHE A 218 1.52 -15.40 -20.01
N ALA A 219 1.37 -16.28 -19.02
CA ALA A 219 0.59 -17.48 -19.20
C ALA A 219 -0.90 -17.04 -19.14
N PRO A 220 -1.63 -16.94 -20.27
CA PRO A 220 -3.05 -16.67 -20.20
C PRO A 220 -3.73 -17.78 -19.39
N PRO A 221 -4.74 -17.49 -18.54
CA PRO A 221 -5.51 -18.54 -17.92
C PRO A 221 -6.18 -19.38 -19.03
N PRO A 222 -6.26 -20.72 -18.92
CA PRO A 222 -6.68 -21.61 -20.02
C PRO A 222 -8.08 -21.41 -20.62
N GLU A 223 -8.84 -20.44 -20.10
CA GLU A 223 -10.25 -20.18 -20.45
C GLU A 223 -10.44 -18.78 -21.10
N ALA A 224 -9.37 -17.99 -21.28
CA ALA A 224 -9.42 -16.64 -21.85
C ALA A 224 -9.40 -16.60 -23.40
N GLU A 225 -10.05 -17.56 -24.08
CA GLU A 225 -10.29 -17.50 -25.53
C GLU A 225 -11.42 -16.50 -25.88
N GLY A 226 -11.24 -15.23 -25.51
CA GLY A 226 -12.25 -14.19 -25.69
C GLY A 226 -11.68 -12.77 -25.63
N THR A 227 -11.61 -12.10 -26.78
CA THR A 227 -11.45 -10.63 -26.92
C THR A 227 -10.26 -9.97 -26.21
N LEU A 228 -9.04 -10.33 -26.61
CA LEU A 228 -7.89 -9.40 -26.61
C LEU A 228 -7.35 -9.21 -28.03
N GLN A 229 -8.17 -8.58 -28.89
CA GLN A 229 -7.75 -8.12 -30.22
C GLN A 229 -7.47 -6.61 -30.22
N THR A 230 -6.29 -6.23 -29.76
CA THR A 230 -5.55 -5.05 -30.23
C THR A 230 -4.10 -5.15 -29.75
N GLY A 231 -3.13 -4.75 -30.58
CA GLY A 231 -1.70 -4.91 -30.32
C GLY A 231 -1.11 -3.89 -29.34
N GLY A 232 -1.84 -3.57 -28.26
CA GLY A 232 -1.38 -2.71 -27.17
C GLY A 232 -1.21 -3.54 -25.89
N VAL A 233 -0.10 -3.36 -25.19
CA VAL A 233 0.11 -3.98 -23.87
C VAL A 233 -0.86 -3.32 -22.88
N SER A 234 -1.81 -4.09 -22.35
CA SER A 234 -2.77 -3.57 -21.36
C SER A 234 -2.03 -3.15 -20.09
N PRO A 235 -2.16 -1.90 -19.60
CA PRO A 235 -1.54 -1.47 -18.33
C PRO A 235 -2.01 -2.25 -17.10
N PHE A 236 -3.05 -3.08 -17.23
CA PHE A 236 -3.54 -3.97 -16.17
C PHE A 236 -2.86 -5.35 -16.14
N ALA A 237 -2.02 -5.67 -17.13
CA ALA A 237 -1.12 -6.84 -17.10
C ALA A 237 -0.26 -6.84 -15.83
N VAL A 238 0.24 -5.65 -15.47
CA VAL A 238 0.97 -5.29 -14.25
C VAL A 238 0.41 -5.92 -12.96
N PHE A 239 -0.91 -6.16 -12.90
CA PHE A 239 -1.60 -6.64 -11.69
C PHE A 239 -2.25 -8.03 -11.84
N GLN A 240 -1.95 -8.78 -12.91
CA GLN A 240 -2.43 -10.16 -13.08
C GLN A 240 -1.43 -11.18 -12.52
N GLY A 241 -1.58 -11.53 -11.24
CA GLY A 241 -0.74 -12.53 -10.60
C GLY A 241 0.60 -11.98 -10.09
N ALA A 242 0.63 -10.68 -9.80
CA ALA A 242 1.77 -9.99 -9.20
C ALA A 242 2.20 -10.65 -7.89
N ILE A 243 3.48 -11.04 -7.81
CA ILE A 243 4.07 -11.58 -6.59
C ILE A 243 4.36 -10.40 -5.65
N GLN A 244 3.91 -10.48 -4.40
CA GLN A 244 4.13 -9.50 -3.36
C GLN A 244 4.88 -10.14 -2.19
N ASP A 245 6.07 -9.64 -1.90
CA ASP A 245 6.96 -10.09 -0.83
C ASP A 245 6.94 -9.11 0.37
N THR A 246 7.07 -9.67 1.56
CA THR A 246 6.97 -8.95 2.85
C THR A 246 7.92 -9.58 3.87
N VAL A 247 8.27 -8.81 4.92
CA VAL A 247 9.01 -9.34 6.07
C VAL A 247 8.10 -9.33 7.30
N LYS A 248 7.62 -10.50 7.70
CA LYS A 248 6.89 -10.66 8.96
C LYS A 248 7.88 -10.65 10.13
N GLN A 249 7.67 -9.76 11.09
CA GLN A 249 8.32 -9.78 12.40
C GLN A 249 7.33 -10.33 13.45
N PHE A 250 7.76 -11.26 14.30
CA PHE A 250 7.01 -11.62 15.50
C PHE A 250 7.46 -10.72 16.66
N ARG A 251 6.48 -10.11 17.35
CA ARG A 251 6.63 -8.81 18.04
C ARG A 251 7.21 -8.87 19.46
N ASP A 252 8.24 -9.68 19.67
CA ASP A 252 8.89 -9.80 20.99
C ASP A 252 10.01 -8.76 21.20
N VAL A 253 10.56 -8.16 20.12
CA VAL A 253 11.53 -7.05 20.20
C VAL A 253 11.33 -6.06 19.04
N PHE A 254 11.60 -4.77 19.29
CA PHE A 254 11.57 -3.69 18.27
C PHE A 254 12.83 -3.61 17.41
N ASP A 255 13.93 -4.23 17.84
CA ASP A 255 15.22 -4.22 17.16
C ASP A 255 15.34 -5.47 16.26
N TRP A 256 15.66 -5.24 14.99
CA TRP A 256 15.72 -6.26 13.95
C TRP A 256 16.80 -7.32 14.22
N ASP A 257 17.93 -6.95 14.83
CA ASP A 257 19.06 -7.86 15.04
C ASP A 257 18.82 -8.87 16.18
N VAL A 258 17.83 -8.59 17.04
CA VAL A 258 17.44 -9.43 18.20
C VAL A 258 16.00 -9.95 18.12
N ALA A 259 15.28 -9.69 17.03
CA ALA A 259 13.92 -10.19 16.82
C ALA A 259 13.91 -11.73 16.71
N ALA A 260 13.33 -12.40 17.72
CA ALA A 260 13.42 -13.86 17.91
C ALA A 260 12.89 -14.70 16.73
N TYR A 261 11.90 -14.19 15.99
CA TYR A 261 11.47 -14.77 14.72
C TYR A 261 11.18 -13.67 13.70
N ARG A 262 11.82 -13.78 12.53
CA ARG A 262 11.49 -13.01 11.32
C ARG A 262 11.22 -14.00 10.19
N ALA A 263 10.35 -13.66 9.25
CA ALA A 263 10.04 -14.51 8.11
C ALA A 263 9.80 -13.68 6.84
N LEU A 264 10.51 -14.03 5.77
CA LEU A 264 10.24 -13.53 4.44
C LEU A 264 9.03 -14.29 3.88
N VAL A 265 7.91 -13.60 3.68
CA VAL A 265 6.65 -14.20 3.19
C VAL A 265 6.37 -13.71 1.78
N SER A 266 5.83 -14.59 0.94
CA SER A 266 5.43 -14.27 -0.43
C SER A 266 3.95 -14.58 -0.63
N SER A 267 3.31 -13.70 -1.38
CA SER A 267 1.89 -13.69 -1.68
C SER A 267 1.66 -13.34 -3.14
N ARG A 268 0.44 -13.53 -3.64
CA ARG A 268 0.07 -13.23 -5.02
C ARG A 268 -1.24 -12.49 -5.08
N LEU A 269 -1.21 -11.29 -5.66
CA LEU A 269 -2.37 -10.48 -5.97
C LEU A 269 -2.77 -10.70 -7.44
N ARG A 270 -4.06 -10.98 -7.67
CA ARG A 270 -4.62 -11.14 -9.02
C ARG A 270 -5.96 -10.43 -9.12
N TYR A 271 -6.09 -9.55 -10.10
CA TYR A 271 -7.41 -9.05 -10.52
C TYR A 271 -7.97 -9.86 -11.69
N THR A 272 -9.28 -10.09 -11.69
CA THR A 272 -10.05 -10.62 -12.82
C THR A 272 -11.24 -9.71 -13.11
N ASP A 273 -11.88 -9.88 -14.27
CA ASP A 273 -13.12 -9.17 -14.62
C ASP A 273 -13.01 -7.62 -14.56
N VAL A 274 -11.81 -7.10 -14.87
CA VAL A 274 -11.48 -5.67 -14.83
C VAL A 274 -12.35 -4.88 -15.81
N LYS A 275 -13.05 -3.88 -15.29
CA LYS A 275 -14.07 -3.07 -15.96
C LYS A 275 -13.83 -1.58 -15.76
N ASP A 276 -14.35 -0.81 -16.71
CA ASP A 276 -14.35 0.65 -16.76
C ASP A 276 -13.02 1.32 -16.38
N PRO A 277 -11.87 0.87 -16.93
CA PRO A 277 -10.57 1.48 -16.65
C PRO A 277 -10.53 2.92 -17.14
N LYS A 278 -10.13 3.85 -16.26
CA LYS A 278 -10.00 5.28 -16.56
C LYS A 278 -8.64 5.78 -16.08
N PHE A 279 -7.95 6.50 -16.95
CA PHE A 279 -6.66 7.11 -16.69
C PHE A 279 -6.83 8.63 -16.54
N TYR A 280 -6.15 9.22 -15.57
CA TYR A 280 -6.21 10.64 -15.25
C TYR A 280 -4.79 11.18 -15.08
N ASP A 281 -4.52 12.34 -15.67
CA ASP A 281 -3.28 13.07 -15.46
C ASP A 281 -3.15 13.49 -13.98
N GLY A 282 -1.97 13.26 -13.41
CA GLY A 282 -1.64 13.55 -12.02
C GLY A 282 -1.86 15.01 -11.59
N LYS A 283 -1.87 15.97 -12.53
CA LYS A 283 -2.19 17.40 -12.28
C LYS A 283 -3.58 17.63 -11.67
N TYR A 284 -4.50 16.66 -11.80
CA TYR A 284 -5.84 16.74 -11.22
C TYR A 284 -5.97 16.08 -9.83
N ILE A 285 -4.87 15.61 -9.25
CA ILE A 285 -4.83 14.85 -8.01
C ILE A 285 -4.10 15.66 -6.91
N ASP A 286 -4.71 15.73 -5.73
CA ASP A 286 -4.13 16.31 -4.52
C ASP A 286 -4.04 15.22 -3.44
N ILE A 287 -2.86 14.61 -3.30
CA ILE A 287 -2.54 13.66 -2.23
C ILE A 287 -1.70 14.38 -1.19
N ARG A 288 -2.13 14.34 0.06
CA ARG A 288 -1.43 15.01 1.17
C ARG A 288 -1.15 14.07 2.32
N LEU A 289 0.11 14.09 2.77
CA LEU A 289 0.60 13.44 3.97
C LEU A 289 0.46 14.40 5.14
N MET A 290 -0.31 14.03 6.17
CA MET A 290 -0.60 14.87 7.33
C MET A 290 0.49 14.69 8.40
N TRP A 291 1.42 15.64 8.47
CA TRP A 291 2.71 15.47 9.16
C TRP A 291 2.56 15.38 10.68
N SER A 292 3.06 14.29 11.25
CA SER A 292 3.02 14.01 12.69
C SER A 292 4.24 13.21 13.14
N ASP A 293 4.61 13.32 14.43
CA ASP A 293 5.71 12.52 15.00
C ASP A 293 5.46 11.00 14.95
N SER A 294 4.20 10.55 14.84
CA SER A 294 3.85 9.13 14.64
C SER A 294 3.94 8.64 13.19
N LEU A 295 4.02 9.52 12.19
CA LEU A 295 4.04 9.14 10.77
C LEU A 295 5.27 9.64 10.01
N LYS A 296 6.04 10.57 10.58
CA LYS A 296 7.24 11.16 9.94
C LYS A 296 8.21 10.12 9.38
N GLU A 297 8.45 9.02 10.09
CA GLU A 297 9.40 7.97 9.67
C GLU A 297 8.90 7.21 8.44
N THR A 298 7.60 6.91 8.40
CA THR A 298 6.91 6.38 7.22
C THR A 298 6.98 7.38 6.06
N PHE A 299 6.82 8.67 6.32
CA PHE A 299 6.81 9.69 5.28
C PHE A 299 8.20 9.97 4.70
N THR A 300 9.23 10.10 5.54
CA THR A 300 10.62 10.27 5.10
C THR A 300 11.16 9.05 4.38
N SER A 301 10.81 7.83 4.82
CA SER A 301 11.43 6.59 4.29
C SER A 301 10.76 6.00 3.05
N PHE A 302 9.60 6.51 2.63
CA PHE A 302 8.81 5.95 1.54
C PHE A 302 8.37 6.95 0.48
N PHE A 303 8.44 8.25 0.79
CA PHE A 303 8.07 9.32 -0.14
C PHE A 303 9.11 10.44 -0.17
N SER A 304 10.25 10.26 0.51
CA SER A 304 11.37 11.22 0.58
C SER A 304 10.98 12.65 0.98
N VAL A 305 9.86 12.80 1.70
CA VAL A 305 9.37 14.13 2.10
C VAL A 305 10.04 14.58 3.40
N GLU A 306 10.62 15.78 3.37
CA GLU A 306 11.10 16.45 4.57
C GLU A 306 9.94 17.01 5.42
N ALA A 307 10.24 17.34 6.67
CA ALA A 307 9.30 18.03 7.54
C ALA A 307 8.95 19.41 6.93
N PRO A 308 7.66 19.73 6.68
CA PRO A 308 7.30 21.02 6.11
C PRO A 308 7.71 22.14 7.07
N GLU A 309 8.30 23.23 6.53
CA GLU A 309 8.75 24.36 7.33
C GLU A 309 7.62 24.85 8.24
N SER A 310 7.82 24.67 9.55
CA SER A 310 6.78 24.95 10.53
C SER A 310 6.55 26.46 10.61
N PRO A 311 5.32 26.97 10.40
CA PRO A 311 5.03 28.33 10.79
C PRO A 311 5.30 28.48 12.30
N PRO A 312 5.76 29.65 12.77
CA PRO A 312 6.15 29.84 14.16
C PRO A 312 5.01 29.46 15.11
N GLU A 313 5.34 28.79 16.22
CA GLU A 313 4.37 28.19 17.14
C GLU A 313 3.41 29.25 17.72
N GLN A 314 2.24 29.41 17.09
CA GLN A 314 1.12 30.16 17.66
C GLN A 314 0.43 29.28 18.70
N GLU A 315 0.87 29.40 19.96
CA GLU A 315 0.28 28.68 21.09
C GLU A 315 -1.21 29.02 21.30
N ASP A 316 -1.66 30.20 20.84
CA ASP A 316 -3.04 30.73 20.97
C ASP A 316 -3.75 30.97 19.61
N ALA A 317 -3.73 29.98 18.71
CA ALA A 317 -4.48 30.06 17.44
C ALA A 317 -6.00 29.96 17.65
N VAL A 318 -6.65 31.09 17.94
CA VAL A 318 -8.11 31.21 18.16
C VAL A 318 -8.90 30.63 16.96
N PRO A 319 -9.90 29.76 17.18
CA PRO A 319 -10.64 29.14 16.08
C PRO A 319 -11.48 30.15 15.31
N GLY A 320 -11.08 30.44 14.07
CA GLY A 320 -11.91 31.15 13.09
C GLY A 320 -11.44 32.56 12.72
N TYR A 321 -10.22 32.73 12.22
CA TYR A 321 -9.90 33.84 11.30
C TYR A 321 -8.98 33.41 10.16
N GLY A 322 -9.42 33.62 8.92
CA GLY A 322 -8.62 33.33 7.73
C GLY A 322 -7.71 34.49 7.36
N GLY A 323 -6.42 34.23 7.20
CA GLY A 323 -5.41 35.16 6.68
C GLY A 323 -4.46 34.42 5.76
N GLY A 324 -4.23 34.93 4.55
CA GLY A 324 -3.52 34.20 3.50
C GLY A 324 -2.01 34.13 3.72
N TRP A 325 -1.48 32.90 3.79
CA TRP A 325 -0.05 32.57 3.72
C TRP A 325 0.16 31.41 2.74
N GLY A 326 1.34 31.35 2.12
CA GLY A 326 1.64 30.42 1.03
C GLY A 326 1.76 28.96 1.48
N ASP A 327 1.07 28.08 0.76
CA ASP A 327 1.08 26.60 0.66
C ASP A 327 1.36 25.67 1.86
N ASN A 328 2.15 26.05 2.88
CA ASN A 328 2.31 25.33 4.15
C ASN A 328 1.06 25.52 5.04
N ARG A 329 -0.08 25.00 4.59
CA ARG A 329 -1.36 25.11 5.29
C ARG A 329 -1.44 24.06 6.41
N ILE A 330 -1.49 24.52 7.65
CA ILE A 330 -1.97 23.72 8.77
C ILE A 330 -3.48 23.56 8.64
N GLY A 331 -4.00 22.35 8.84
CA GLY A 331 -5.43 22.06 8.82
C GLY A 331 -5.86 21.11 7.72
N TYR A 332 -7.10 20.62 7.82
CA TYR A 332 -7.71 19.80 6.78
C TYR A 332 -7.71 20.56 5.44
N PRO A 333 -7.22 19.97 4.34
CA PRO A 333 -7.08 20.67 3.07
C PRO A 333 -8.44 21.00 2.42
N LEU A 334 -8.43 21.89 1.43
CA LEU A 334 -9.51 22.06 0.44
C LEU A 334 -10.85 22.64 0.93
N GLY A 335 -10.92 23.20 2.15
CA GLY A 335 -11.89 24.26 2.50
C GLY A 335 -13.37 23.86 2.55
N LYS A 336 -13.66 22.59 2.79
CA LYS A 336 -15.01 22.05 3.02
C LYS A 336 -15.28 21.97 4.53
N GLU A 337 -16.54 21.79 4.93
CA GLU A 337 -16.83 21.44 6.34
C GLU A 337 -16.08 20.16 6.72
N LEU A 338 -15.48 20.14 7.92
CA LEU A 338 -14.99 18.90 8.54
C LEU A 338 -16.15 17.89 8.66
N PRO A 339 -15.90 16.58 8.61
CA PRO A 339 -16.92 15.58 8.92
C PRO A 339 -17.55 15.90 10.29
N LYS A 340 -18.89 15.88 10.37
CA LYS A 340 -19.60 16.50 11.51
C LYS A 340 -19.48 15.76 12.85
N ASP A 341 -18.87 14.59 12.84
CA ASP A 341 -18.59 13.74 14.00
C ASP A 341 -17.08 13.57 14.28
N ASP A 342 -16.20 14.36 13.63
CA ASP A 342 -14.79 13.97 13.52
C ASP A 342 -13.97 14.16 14.81
N LEU A 343 -13.59 13.03 15.41
CA LEU A 343 -12.63 12.93 16.51
C LEU A 343 -11.17 12.96 16.03
N ILE A 344 -10.92 13.19 14.74
CA ILE A 344 -9.60 13.16 14.10
C ILE A 344 -8.97 14.57 14.12
N ASP A 345 -7.76 14.70 14.69
CA ASP A 345 -6.98 15.94 14.56
C ASP A 345 -6.39 16.05 13.15
N TRP A 346 -7.00 16.94 12.35
CA TRP A 346 -6.49 17.36 11.05
C TRP A 346 -5.70 18.69 11.12
N GLN A 347 -5.52 19.30 12.30
CA GLN A 347 -4.82 20.59 12.48
C GLN A 347 -3.29 20.44 12.45
N MET A 348 -2.79 19.68 11.48
CA MET A 348 -1.37 19.38 11.31
C MET A 348 -0.84 20.04 10.03
N PRO A 349 0.47 20.31 9.92
CA PRO A 349 1.09 20.62 8.64
C PRO A 349 0.84 19.47 7.65
N SER A 350 0.89 19.75 6.35
CA SER A 350 0.74 18.71 5.32
C SER A 350 1.78 18.88 4.22
N VAL A 351 2.31 17.76 3.70
CA VAL A 351 3.15 17.74 2.50
C VAL A 351 2.33 17.16 1.35
N LYS A 352 2.34 17.81 0.18
CA LYS A 352 1.70 17.29 -1.04
C LYS A 352 2.66 16.31 -1.72
N LEU A 353 2.12 15.19 -2.22
CA LEU A 353 2.83 14.30 -3.15
C LEU A 353 2.49 14.66 -4.60
N ASP A 354 3.50 14.58 -5.46
CA ASP A 354 3.28 14.68 -6.90
C ASP A 354 2.99 13.31 -7.51
N VAL A 355 1.82 13.23 -8.14
CA VAL A 355 1.32 12.05 -8.82
C VAL A 355 1.69 12.18 -10.30
N ALA A 356 2.24 11.12 -10.90
CA ALA A 356 2.52 11.06 -12.34
C ALA A 356 1.27 10.62 -13.12
N LEU A 357 0.56 9.62 -12.60
CA LEU A 357 -0.62 9.02 -13.22
C LEU A 357 -1.58 8.52 -12.14
N ALA A 358 -2.88 8.76 -12.31
CA ALA A 358 -3.92 8.07 -11.56
C ALA A 358 -4.74 7.15 -12.47
N ILE A 359 -5.09 5.97 -11.97
CA ILE A 359 -5.90 4.96 -12.65
C ILE A 359 -7.05 4.58 -11.73
N SER A 360 -8.27 4.48 -12.25
CA SER A 360 -9.40 3.86 -11.54
C SER A 360 -9.99 2.72 -12.36
N PHE A 361 -10.43 1.66 -11.68
CA PHE A 361 -11.06 0.49 -12.28
C PHE A 361 -12.04 -0.18 -11.30
N THR A 362 -12.84 -1.12 -11.79
CA THR A 362 -13.61 -2.05 -10.94
C THR A 362 -13.22 -3.48 -11.33
N ALA A 363 -12.95 -4.36 -10.38
CA ALA A 363 -12.49 -5.72 -10.66
C ALA A 363 -12.92 -6.70 -9.57
N ASN A 364 -12.91 -7.99 -9.89
CA ASN A 364 -12.80 -9.02 -8.86
C ASN A 364 -11.31 -9.14 -8.47
N ALA A 365 -11.02 -9.43 -7.20
CA ALA A 365 -9.65 -9.58 -6.72
C ALA A 365 -9.47 -10.90 -5.96
N GLU A 366 -8.29 -11.50 -6.07
CA GLU A 366 -7.85 -12.65 -5.28
C GLU A 366 -6.46 -12.37 -4.68
N ILE A 367 -6.30 -12.71 -3.39
CA ILE A 367 -5.04 -12.63 -2.66
C ILE A 367 -4.71 -14.02 -2.11
N SER A 368 -3.67 -14.64 -2.67
CA SER A 368 -3.19 -15.96 -2.25
C SER A 368 -1.88 -15.84 -1.46
N ALA A 369 -1.73 -16.64 -0.41
CA ALA A 369 -0.41 -16.84 0.21
C ALA A 369 0.35 -17.92 -0.59
N GLU A 370 1.51 -17.58 -1.13
CA GLU A 370 2.37 -18.53 -1.86
C GLU A 370 3.20 -19.34 -0.85
N GLY A 371 3.65 -18.70 0.24
CA GLY A 371 4.28 -19.34 1.38
C GLY A 371 5.34 -18.48 2.07
N THR A 372 5.96 -19.01 3.11
CA THR A 372 7.19 -18.45 3.69
C THR A 372 8.37 -18.88 2.82
N LEU A 373 9.10 -17.91 2.27
CA LEU A 373 10.30 -18.14 1.45
C LEU A 373 11.54 -18.43 2.32
N PHE A 374 11.62 -17.79 3.47
CA PHE A 374 12.74 -17.94 4.41
C PHE A 374 12.30 -17.57 5.84
N THR A 375 12.88 -18.24 6.84
CA THR A 375 12.69 -17.93 8.27
C THR A 375 14.06 -17.67 8.88
N TYR A 376 14.21 -16.51 9.50
CA TYR A 376 15.43 -16.09 10.20
C TYR A 376 15.38 -16.60 11.66
N GLY A 377 16.54 -16.91 12.23
CA GLY A 377 16.69 -17.38 13.62
C GLY A 377 16.58 -18.90 13.76
N HIS A 378 16.84 -19.68 12.70
CA HIS A 378 16.61 -21.13 12.72
C HIS A 378 17.88 -22.01 12.73
N ASP A 379 19.08 -21.42 12.74
CA ASP A 379 20.35 -22.14 12.89
C ASP A 379 20.62 -22.58 14.36
N GLY A 380 19.72 -23.42 14.89
CA GLY A 380 19.98 -24.45 15.91
C GLY A 380 20.35 -24.03 17.35
N ALA A 381 20.65 -22.76 17.64
CA ALA A 381 21.30 -22.36 18.89
C ALA A 381 20.40 -22.28 20.14
N HIS A 382 19.07 -22.24 19.99
CA HIS A 382 18.13 -21.91 21.09
C HIS A 382 17.01 -22.95 21.31
N ALA A 383 17.23 -24.20 20.88
CA ALA A 383 16.44 -25.34 21.33
C ALA A 383 17.16 -26.06 22.49
N GLY A 384 17.02 -25.54 23.71
CA GLY A 384 17.64 -26.05 24.95
C GLY A 384 16.73 -25.94 26.16
#